data_AF-A0A2W6DAF1-F1
#
_entry.id   AF-A0A2W6DAF1-F1
#
_cell.length_a   1.000
_cell.length_b   1.000
_cell.length_c   1.000
_cell.angle_alpha   90.00
_cell.angle_beta   90.00
_cell.angle_gamma   90.00
#
_symmetry.space_group_name_H-M   'P 1'
#
loop_
_entity.id
_entity.type
_entity.pdbx_description
1 polymer ?
#
loop_
_entity_poly.entity_id
_entity_poly.type
_entity_poly.pdbx_seq_one_letter_code
_entity_poly.pdbx_strand_id
1 'polypeptide(L)'
;MLADLSHAIAFGEQALAGTPNDHPNHEAYLSNLAVAYRLRFERNGVLTDLDRAIKLGEHVTAGVPDDDANREAYMSNLKRLRLG
;
A
#
# COMPACT_ATOMS: atom_id res chain seq x y z
N MET A 1 0.44 18.29 1.53
CA MET A 1 0.71 18.46 2.98
C MET A 1 0.43 17.13 3.71
N LEU A 2 0.80 16.98 5.00
CA LEU A 2 0.46 15.79 5.80
C LEU A 2 -1.05 15.50 5.86
N ALA A 3 -1.88 16.54 5.74
CA ALA A 3 -3.33 16.42 5.64
C ALA A 3 -3.77 15.63 4.40
N ASP A 4 -3.19 15.89 3.22
CA ASP A 4 -3.53 15.18 1.98
C ASP A 4 -3.19 13.69 2.07
N LEU A 5 -2.06 13.35 2.69
CA LEU A 5 -1.69 11.95 2.93
C LEU A 5 -2.65 11.27 3.91
N SER A 6 -3.10 11.98 4.94
CA SER A 6 -4.06 11.43 5.90
C SER A 6 -5.42 11.20 5.26
N HIS A 7 -5.87 12.09 4.37
CA HIS A 7 -7.07 11.87 3.56
C HIS A 7 -6.89 10.69 2.58
N ALA A 8 -5.76 10.61 1.87
CA ALA A 8 -5.48 9.51 0.95
C ALA A 8 -5.49 8.15 1.67
N ILE A 9 -4.93 8.08 2.88
CA ILE A 9 -4.97 6.89 3.74
C ILE A 9 -6.43 6.56 4.11
N ALA A 10 -7.20 7.53 4.60
CA ALA A 10 -8.58 7.29 5.00
C ALA A 10 -9.45 6.78 3.83
N PHE A 11 -9.33 7.39 2.65
CA PHE A 11 -10.03 6.92 1.45
C PHE A 11 -9.56 5.55 1.00
N GLY A 12 -8.26 5.27 1.08
CA GLY A 12 -7.70 3.96 0.73
C GLY A 12 -8.19 2.85 1.68
N GLU A 13 -8.26 3.12 2.99
CA GLU A 13 -8.81 2.17 3.97
C GLU A 13 -10.31 1.90 3.74
N GLN A 14 -11.08 2.94 3.43
CA GLN A 14 -12.50 2.79 3.10
C GLN A 14 -12.72 1.99 1.82
N ALA A 15 -11.93 2.27 0.77
CA ALA A 15 -11.98 1.53 -0.49
C ALA A 15 -11.67 0.04 -0.26
N LEU A 16 -10.64 -0.26 0.52
CA LEU A 16 -10.27 -1.63 0.91
C LEU A 16 -11.37 -2.33 1.71
N ALA A 17 -11.97 -1.66 2.68
CA ALA A 17 -13.06 -2.23 3.46
C ALA A 17 -14.29 -2.59 2.60
N GLY A 18 -14.52 -1.87 1.49
CA GLY A 18 -15.62 -2.12 0.55
C GLY A 18 -15.27 -3.02 -0.63
N THR A 19 -14.01 -3.41 -0.80
CA THR A 19 -13.53 -4.19 -1.95
C THR A 19 -13.26 -5.63 -1.53
N PRO A 20 -13.98 -6.63 -2.08
CA PRO A 20 -13.67 -8.05 -1.86
C PRO A 20 -12.23 -8.40 -2.26
N ASN A 21 -11.62 -9.36 -1.57
CA ASN A 21 -10.24 -9.76 -1.82
C ASN A 21 -10.00 -10.35 -3.22
N ASP A 22 -11.03 -10.89 -3.87
CA ASP A 22 -10.99 -11.45 -5.22
C ASP A 22 -11.26 -10.41 -6.32
N HIS A 23 -11.50 -9.16 -5.93
CA HIS A 23 -11.72 -8.08 -6.88
C HIS A 23 -10.40 -7.71 -7.60
N PRO A 24 -10.40 -7.51 -8.93
CA PRO A 24 -9.18 -7.28 -9.72
C PRO A 24 -8.38 -6.04 -9.28
N ASN A 25 -9.04 -5.05 -8.68
CA ASN A 25 -8.38 -3.83 -8.18
C ASN A 25 -7.96 -3.91 -6.71
N HIS A 26 -8.24 -5.00 -5.99
CA HIS A 26 -7.92 -5.13 -4.57
C HIS A 26 -6.43 -4.90 -4.31
N GLU A 27 -5.56 -5.54 -5.12
CA GLU A 27 -4.11 -5.41 -5.03
C GLU A 27 -3.60 -4.01 -5.34
N ALA A 28 -4.26 -3.31 -6.29
CA ALA A 28 -3.96 -1.92 -6.59
C ALA A 28 -4.25 -0.99 -5.40
N TYR A 29 -5.37 -1.22 -4.69
CA TYR A 29 -5.71 -0.46 -3.50
C TYR A 29 -4.73 -0.71 -2.35
N LEU A 30 -4.32 -1.97 -2.12
CA LEU A 30 -3.29 -2.32 -1.13
C LEU A 30 -1.96 -1.61 -1.44
N SER A 31 -1.48 -1.67 -2.67
CA SER A 31 -0.22 -1.03 -3.08
C SER A 31 -0.28 0.50 -2.89
N ASN A 32 -1.37 1.14 -3.31
CA ASN A 32 -1.51 2.59 -3.18
C ASN A 32 -1.59 3.02 -1.71
N LEU A 33 -2.30 2.26 -0.87
CA LEU A 33 -2.38 2.53 0.56
C LEU A 33 -1.01 2.34 1.24
N ALA A 34 -0.26 1.29 0.88
CA ALA A 34 1.10 1.07 1.37
C ALA A 34 2.03 2.25 1.06
N VAL A 35 1.96 2.78 -0.17
CA VAL A 35 2.73 3.97 -0.58
C VAL A 35 2.32 5.20 0.22
N ALA A 36 1.02 5.41 0.45
CA ALA A 36 0.52 6.55 1.21
C ALA A 36 1.02 6.54 2.67
N TYR A 37 1.02 5.37 3.32
CA TYR A 37 1.58 5.20 4.66
C TYR A 37 3.09 5.48 4.71
N ARG A 38 3.88 4.95 3.75
CA ARG A 38 5.33 5.24 3.67
C ARG A 38 5.60 6.73 3.51
N LEU A 39 4.90 7.40 2.60
CA LEU A 39 5.06 8.83 2.39
C LEU A 39 4.72 9.64 3.63
N ARG A 40 3.79 9.15 4.48
CA ARG A 40 3.46 9.79 5.75
C ARG A 40 4.58 9.56 6.77
N PHE A 41 5.06 8.33 6.90
CA PHE A 41 6.23 7.99 7.73
C PHE A 41 7.45 8.85 7.38
N GLU A 42 7.82 8.97 6.10
CA GLU A 42 8.96 9.78 5.66
C GLU A 42 8.85 11.25 6.05
N ARG A 43 7.62 11.75 6.29
CA ARG A 43 7.37 13.14 6.67
C ARG A 43 7.26 13.37 8.17
N ASN A 44 6.83 12.39 8.96
CA ASN A 44 6.54 12.57 10.38
C ASN A 44 7.29 11.60 11.31
N GLY A 45 8.00 10.60 10.79
CA GLY A 45 8.74 9.59 11.54
C GLY A 45 7.88 8.61 12.33
N VAL A 46 6.57 8.54 12.09
CA VAL A 46 5.65 7.69 12.85
C VAL A 46 5.81 6.23 12.44
N LEU A 47 6.48 5.43 13.29
CA LEU A 47 6.80 4.03 13.00
C LEU A 47 5.56 3.16 12.73
N THR A 48 4.40 3.48 13.31
CA THR A 48 3.16 2.74 13.03
C THR A 48 2.71 2.88 11.58
N ASP A 49 3.08 3.97 10.91
CA ASP A 49 2.81 4.14 9.48
C ASP A 49 3.72 3.23 8.65
N LEU A 50 5.00 3.13 9.01
CA LEU A 50 5.93 2.21 8.36
C LEU A 50 5.48 0.74 8.51
N ASP A 51 5.13 0.33 9.73
CA ASP A 51 4.63 -1.02 9.99
C ASP A 51 3.39 -1.35 9.15
N ARG A 52 2.48 -0.37 9.00
CA ARG A 52 1.28 -0.54 8.19
C ARG A 52 1.60 -0.64 6.71
N ALA A 53 2.54 0.17 6.22
CA ALA A 53 3.00 0.12 4.85
C ALA A 53 3.63 -1.24 4.49
N ILE A 54 4.47 -1.79 5.37
CA ILE A 54 5.10 -3.10 5.19
C ILE A 54 4.04 -4.20 5.13
N LYS A 55 3.12 -4.26 6.12
CA LYS A 55 2.05 -5.28 6.16
C LYS A 55 1.20 -5.28 4.90
N LEU A 56 0.83 -4.10 4.40
CA LEU A 56 0.04 -3.97 3.18
C LEU A 56 0.83 -4.42 1.95
N GLY A 57 2.10 -4.03 1.83
CA GLY A 57 2.93 -4.43 0.70
C GLY A 57 3.26 -5.93 0.68
N GLU A 58 3.39 -6.57 1.84
CA GLU A 58 3.57 -8.03 1.92
C GLU A 58 2.33 -8.80 1.48
N HIS A 59 1.13 -8.30 1.81
CA HIS A 59 -0.12 -8.92 1.37
C HIS A 59 -0.19 -8.98 -0.16
N VAL A 60 0.25 -7.91 -0.84
CA VAL A 60 0.28 -7.87 -2.30
C VAL A 60 1.16 -8.95 -2.91
N THR A 61 2.30 -9.24 -2.30
CA THR A 61 3.21 -10.27 -2.83
C THR A 61 2.71 -11.70 -2.65
N ALA A 62 1.83 -11.94 -1.67
CA ALA A 62 1.25 -13.25 -1.43
C ALA A 62 0.06 -13.56 -2.36
N GLY A 63 -0.65 -12.52 -2.84
CA GLY A 63 -1.89 -12.67 -3.62
C GLY A 63 -1.73 -12.56 -5.13
N VAL A 64 -0.69 -11.88 -5.63
CA VAL A 64 -0.57 -11.57 -7.07
C VAL A 64 -0.06 -12.80 -7.86
N PRO A 65 -0.74 -13.24 -8.93
CA PRO A 65 -0.23 -14.24 -9.86
C PRO A 65 1.02 -13.77 -10.61
N ASP A 66 1.88 -14.69 -11.06
CA ASP A 66 3.09 -14.33 -11.82
C ASP A 66 2.81 -13.67 -13.18
N ASP A 67 1.61 -13.89 -13.73
CA ASP A 67 1.12 -13.37 -15.03
C ASP A 67 0.58 -11.93 -14.96
N ASP A 68 0.31 -11.42 -13.76
CA ASP A 68 -0.32 -10.10 -13.59
C ASP A 68 0.55 -8.97 -14.13
N ALA A 69 0.03 -8.24 -15.12
CA ALA A 69 0.73 -7.14 -15.78
C ALA A 69 1.17 -6.00 -14.85
N ASN A 70 0.55 -5.86 -13.67
CA ASN A 70 0.89 -4.85 -12.66
C ASN A 70 1.86 -5.38 -11.58
N ARG A 71 2.20 -6.67 -11.59
CA ARG A 71 3.06 -7.32 -10.58
C ARG A 71 4.37 -6.59 -10.35
N GLU A 72 5.06 -6.18 -11.41
CA GLU A 72 6.35 -5.50 -11.30
C GLU A 72 6.23 -4.15 -10.58
N ALA A 73 5.16 -3.40 -10.85
CA ALA A 73 4.91 -2.12 -10.20
C ALA A 73 4.69 -2.30 -8.69
N TYR A 74 3.90 -3.31 -8.29
CA TYR A 74 3.69 -3.64 -6.88
C TYR A 74 4.99 -4.06 -6.19
N MET A 75 5.78 -4.92 -6.83
CA MET A 75 7.07 -5.40 -6.30
C MET A 75 8.09 -4.27 -6.17
N SER A 76 8.12 -3.33 -7.11
CA SER A 76 9.00 -2.15 -7.05
C SER A 76 8.66 -1.26 -5.85
N ASN A 77 7.37 -1.04 -5.58
CA ASN A 77 6.92 -0.28 -4.42
C ASN A 77 7.30 -0.98 -3.10
N LEU A 78 7.16 -2.31 -3.02
CA LEU A 78 7.58 -3.06 -1.83
C LEU A 78 9.09 -3.04 -1.60
N LYS A 79 9.89 -3.20 -2.65
CA LYS A 79 11.36 -3.12 -2.51
C LYS A 79 11.78 -1.78 -1.90
N ARG A 80 11.11 -0.68 -2.27
CA ARG A 80 11.33 0.65 -1.69
C ARG A 80 10.89 0.76 -0.23
N LEU A 81 9.86 0.02 0.20
CA LEU A 81 9.43 -0.05 1.60
C LEU A 81 10.43 -0.75 2.52
N ARG A 82 11.18 -1.73 1.99
CA ARG A 82 12.14 -2.55 2.78
C ARG A 82 13.55 -1.97 2.85
N LEU A 83 13.87 -0.98 2.02
CA LEU A 83 15.21 -0.40 1.89
C LEU A 83 15.35 1.02 2.45
N GLY A 84 14.28 1.59 3.02
CA GLY A 84 14.29 2.86 3.74
C GLY A 84 14.26 2.66 5.25
#